data_AF-A0A3N5V3Q7-F1
#
_entry.id   AF-A0A3N5V3Q7-F1
#
_cell.length_a   1.000
_cell.length_b   1.000
_cell.length_c   1.000
_cell.angle_alpha   90.00
_cell.angle_beta   90.00
_cell.angle_gamma   90.00
#
_symmetry.space_group_name_H-M   'P 1'
#
loop_
_entity.id
_entity.type
_entity.pdbx_description
1 polymer ?
#
loop_
_entity_poly.entity_id
_entity_poly.type
_entity_poly.pdbx_seq_one_letter_code
_entity_poly.pdbx_strand_id
1 'polypeptide(L)'
;MYTPVVDTDIEFSDYQPTFETLQARVDTAFAALAELETNVLVSDEDMTTARSVFMGTQNATDLDLSSPGTVVHLKAILSEYDTKVVESAVQLRTYITNKLLLESAHSDPRIRIKALELLGKISDVGLFTEKAEITLRHRPTEELEQMLRERLSKVIEGEHMTMPSSPTHRNETIDDVFATPAQ
;
A
#
# COMPACT_ATOMS: atom_id res chain seq x y z
N MET A 1 -0.32 -9.48 -59.93
CA MET A 1 -0.58 -9.05 -58.55
C MET A 1 0.14 -10.03 -57.65
N TYR A 2 1.28 -9.64 -57.06
CA TYR A 2 1.99 -10.46 -56.08
C TYR A 2 1.43 -10.11 -54.70
N THR A 3 0.81 -11.08 -54.02
CA THR A 3 0.43 -10.95 -52.61
C THR A 3 1.50 -11.66 -51.80
N PRO A 4 2.25 -10.96 -50.92
CA PRO A 4 3.19 -11.63 -50.05
C PRO A 4 2.42 -12.60 -49.13
N VAL A 5 2.93 -13.82 -49.01
CA VAL A 5 2.51 -14.76 -47.99
C VAL A 5 3.04 -14.20 -46.67
N VAL A 6 2.18 -13.61 -45.86
CA VAL A 6 2.55 -13.13 -44.53
C VAL A 6 2.62 -14.35 -43.64
N ASP A 7 3.84 -14.70 -43.22
CA ASP A 7 4.06 -15.72 -42.21
C ASP A 7 3.57 -15.16 -40.86
N THR A 8 2.48 -15.72 -40.34
CA THR A 8 1.83 -15.29 -39.09
C THR A 8 2.28 -16.11 -37.88
N ASP A 9 3.24 -17.04 -38.04
CA ASP A 9 3.82 -17.78 -36.91
C ASP A 9 4.85 -16.91 -36.18
N ILE A 10 4.36 -15.89 -35.49
CA ILE A 10 5.14 -15.13 -34.51
C ILE A 10 5.05 -15.92 -33.19
N GLU A 11 6.18 -16.39 -32.68
CA GLU A 11 6.23 -17.00 -31.35
C GLU A 11 5.71 -15.99 -30.31
N PHE A 12 4.88 -16.47 -29.38
CA PHE A 12 4.44 -15.65 -28.26
C PHE A 12 5.67 -15.20 -27.47
N SER A 13 5.73 -13.92 -27.11
CA SER A 13 6.84 -13.41 -26.33
C SER A 13 6.84 -14.05 -24.93
N ASP A 14 7.93 -14.72 -24.57
CA ASP A 14 8.10 -15.34 -23.24
C ASP A 14 8.42 -14.31 -22.13
N TYR A 15 8.48 -13.01 -22.47
CA TYR A 15 8.79 -11.98 -21.49
C TYR A 15 7.58 -11.73 -20.59
N GLN A 16 7.74 -11.97 -19.30
CA GLN A 16 6.70 -11.60 -18.34
C GLN A 16 6.60 -10.07 -18.27
N PRO A 17 5.42 -9.48 -18.51
CA PRO A 17 5.24 -8.04 -18.32
C PRO A 17 5.66 -7.67 -16.89
N THR A 18 6.59 -6.74 -16.79
CA THR A 18 7.09 -6.26 -15.49
C THR A 18 6.05 -5.32 -14.91
N PHE A 19 5.04 -5.89 -14.25
CA PHE A 19 4.02 -5.10 -13.58
C PHE A 19 4.48 -4.76 -12.17
N GLU A 20 4.49 -3.47 -11.82
CA GLU A 20 4.85 -3.02 -10.47
C GLU A 20 3.72 -3.24 -9.46
N THR A 21 2.45 -3.16 -9.89
CA THR A 21 1.28 -3.27 -9.00
C THR A 21 0.20 -4.19 -9.55
N LEU A 22 -0.56 -4.80 -8.64
CA LEU A 22 -1.73 -5.61 -8.98
C LEU A 22 -2.78 -4.79 -9.75
N GLN A 23 -2.96 -3.52 -9.38
CA GLN A 23 -3.90 -2.61 -10.05
C GLN A 23 -3.56 -2.44 -11.53
N ALA A 24 -2.28 -2.22 -11.86
CA ALA A 24 -1.85 -2.13 -13.25
C ALA A 24 -2.12 -3.42 -14.06
N ARG A 25 -1.97 -4.59 -13.43
CA ARG A 25 -2.29 -5.89 -14.06
C ARG A 25 -3.76 -6.02 -14.40
N VAL A 26 -4.62 -5.64 -13.46
CA VAL A 26 -6.07 -5.74 -13.59
C VAL A 26 -6.61 -4.72 -14.60
N ASP A 27 -6.02 -3.51 -14.62
CA ASP A 27 -6.41 -2.45 -15.54
C ASP A 27 -6.06 -2.79 -16.99
N THR A 28 -4.89 -3.38 -17.21
CA THR A 28 -4.48 -3.85 -18.55
C THR A 28 -5.34 -5.03 -19.02
N ALA A 29 -5.59 -6.01 -18.15
CA ALA A 29 -6.49 -7.12 -18.47
C ALA A 29 -7.92 -6.64 -18.76
N PHE A 30 -8.44 -5.70 -17.97
CA PHE A 30 -9.77 -5.13 -18.19
C PHE A 30 -9.85 -4.33 -19.49
N ALA A 31 -8.82 -3.57 -19.84
CA ALA A 31 -8.75 -2.85 -21.11
C ALA A 31 -8.78 -3.81 -22.31
N ALA A 32 -8.03 -4.92 -22.24
CA ALA A 32 -8.06 -5.95 -23.29
C ALA A 32 -9.44 -6.58 -23.45
N LEU A 33 -10.17 -6.82 -22.35
CA LEU A 33 -11.56 -7.31 -22.39
C LEU A 33 -12.53 -6.29 -22.98
N ALA A 34 -12.33 -5.00 -22.68
CA ALA A 34 -13.17 -3.93 -23.22
C ALA A 34 -13.04 -3.80 -24.74
N GLU A 35 -11.83 -4.01 -25.30
CA GLU A 35 -11.62 -4.01 -26.76
C GLU A 35 -12.34 -5.17 -27.47
N LEU A 36 -12.55 -6.30 -26.77
CA LEU A 36 -13.19 -7.48 -27.35
C LEU A 36 -14.72 -7.39 -27.40
N GLU A 37 -15.32 -6.33 -26.82
CA GLU A 37 -16.78 -6.10 -26.72
C GLU A 37 -17.58 -7.34 -26.27
N THR A 38 -17.00 -8.18 -25.41
CA THR A 38 -17.66 -9.40 -24.91
C THR A 38 -18.55 -9.12 -23.72
N ASN A 39 -19.79 -9.61 -23.76
CA ASN A 39 -20.65 -9.68 -22.57
C ASN A 39 -20.18 -10.81 -21.65
N VAL A 40 -19.39 -10.46 -20.64
CA VAL A 40 -18.87 -11.40 -19.65
C VAL A 40 -19.93 -11.66 -18.57
N LEU A 41 -20.29 -12.93 -18.39
CA LEU A 41 -21.09 -13.37 -17.25
C LEU A 41 -20.16 -13.70 -16.09
N VAL A 42 -20.37 -13.06 -14.93
CA VAL A 42 -19.58 -13.32 -13.72
C VAL A 42 -20.19 -14.51 -12.98
N SER A 43 -19.41 -15.58 -12.83
CA SER A 43 -19.81 -16.76 -12.05
C SER A 43 -19.58 -16.54 -10.55
N ASP A 44 -20.27 -17.30 -9.70
CA ASP A 44 -20.04 -17.29 -8.24
C ASP A 44 -18.60 -17.71 -7.89
N GLU A 45 -18.01 -18.61 -8.68
CA GLU A 45 -16.61 -19.02 -8.52
C GLU A 45 -15.65 -17.84 -8.77
N ASP A 46 -15.88 -17.07 -9.83
CA ASP A 46 -15.09 -15.87 -10.16
C ASP A 46 -15.17 -14.80 -9.06
N MET A 47 -16.32 -14.69 -8.39
CA MET A 47 -16.46 -13.77 -7.26
C MET A 47 -15.63 -14.22 -6.06
N THR A 48 -15.60 -15.52 -5.78
CA THR A 48 -14.82 -16.06 -4.65
C THR A 48 -13.32 -15.91 -4.87
N THR A 49 -12.83 -16.15 -6.10
CA THR A 49 -11.42 -15.99 -6.45
C THR A 49 -11.00 -14.52 -6.45
N ALA A 50 -11.81 -13.62 -7.03
CA ALA A 50 -11.53 -12.20 -7.00
C ALA A 50 -11.45 -11.65 -5.56
N ARG A 51 -12.29 -12.19 -4.67
CA ARG A 51 -12.31 -11.79 -3.26
C ARG A 51 -11.13 -12.35 -2.47
N SER A 52 -10.69 -13.59 -2.72
CA SER A 52 -9.48 -14.14 -2.08
C SER A 52 -8.23 -13.36 -2.48
N VAL A 53 -8.14 -12.97 -3.75
CA VAL A 53 -7.03 -12.16 -4.26
C VAL A 53 -7.04 -10.75 -3.65
N PHE A 54 -8.21 -10.10 -3.56
CA PHE A 54 -8.30 -8.78 -2.92
C PHE A 54 -7.96 -8.81 -1.42
N MET A 55 -8.40 -9.84 -0.70
CA MET A 55 -8.13 -9.99 0.74
C MET A 55 -6.68 -10.41 1.04
N GLY A 56 -5.86 -10.67 0.03
CA GLY A 56 -4.48 -11.08 0.18
C GLY A 56 -4.31 -12.51 0.72
N THR A 57 -5.36 -13.32 0.71
CA THR A 57 -5.26 -14.74 1.07
C THR A 57 -4.63 -15.56 -0.05
N GLN A 58 -4.74 -15.09 -1.29
CA GLN A 58 -4.11 -15.67 -2.48
C GLN A 58 -3.42 -14.58 -3.30
N ASN A 59 -2.22 -14.87 -3.84
CA ASN A 59 -1.57 -13.98 -4.80
C ASN A 59 -2.25 -14.13 -6.16
N ALA A 60 -2.48 -13.01 -6.86
CA ALA A 60 -3.02 -13.02 -8.21
C ALA A 60 -2.11 -13.78 -9.19
N THR A 61 -2.50 -14.98 -9.59
CA THR A 61 -1.79 -15.74 -10.62
C THR A 61 -2.22 -15.28 -12.01
N ASP A 62 -1.40 -15.55 -13.03
CA ASP A 62 -1.76 -15.18 -14.41
C ASP A 62 -2.98 -15.96 -14.91
N LEU A 63 -3.24 -17.15 -14.38
CA LEU A 63 -4.45 -17.91 -14.66
C LEU A 63 -5.70 -17.19 -14.11
N ASP A 64 -5.63 -16.69 -12.88
CA ASP A 64 -6.73 -15.94 -12.25
C ASP A 64 -7.05 -14.66 -13.03
N LEU A 65 -6.02 -13.98 -13.54
CA LEU A 65 -6.15 -12.76 -14.34
C LEU A 65 -6.51 -13.01 -15.81
N SER A 66 -6.44 -14.25 -16.27
CA SER A 66 -6.93 -14.64 -17.60
C SER A 66 -8.44 -14.91 -17.60
N SER A 67 -9.07 -15.14 -16.43
CA SER A 67 -10.52 -15.30 -16.32
C SER A 67 -11.23 -13.95 -16.45
N PRO A 68 -12.08 -13.75 -17.47
CA PRO A 68 -12.76 -12.46 -17.66
C PRO A 68 -13.69 -12.08 -16.51
N GLY A 69 -14.39 -13.06 -15.92
CA GLY A 69 -15.33 -12.82 -14.81
C GLY A 69 -14.61 -12.33 -13.56
N THR A 70 -13.47 -12.95 -13.25
CA THR A 70 -12.61 -12.58 -12.11
C THR A 70 -12.07 -11.17 -12.28
N VAL A 71 -11.57 -10.80 -13.46
CA VAL A 71 -11.01 -9.46 -13.73
C VAL A 71 -12.07 -8.37 -13.60
N VAL A 72 -13.26 -8.58 -14.16
CA VAL A 72 -14.36 -7.61 -14.07
C VAL A 72 -14.77 -7.38 -12.62
N HIS A 73 -14.95 -8.46 -11.85
CA HIS A 73 -15.33 -8.35 -10.44
C HIS A 73 -14.22 -7.70 -9.59
N LEU A 74 -12.98 -8.10 -9.81
CA LEU A 74 -11.83 -7.59 -9.08
C LEU A 74 -11.60 -6.10 -9.37
N LYS A 75 -11.75 -5.65 -10.62
CA LYS A 75 -11.68 -4.23 -11.00
C LYS A 75 -12.76 -3.40 -10.29
N ALA A 76 -13.98 -3.92 -10.17
CA ALA A 76 -15.07 -3.26 -9.46
C ALA A 76 -14.74 -3.08 -7.97
N ILE A 77 -14.26 -4.14 -7.30
CA ILE A 77 -13.83 -4.06 -5.90
C ILE A 77 -12.70 -3.03 -5.76
N LEU A 78 -11.62 -3.15 -6.53
CA LEU A 78 -10.49 -2.22 -6.44
C LEU A 78 -10.94 -0.76 -6.61
N SER A 79 -11.81 -0.48 -7.58
CA SER A 79 -12.29 0.89 -7.85
C SER A 79 -13.16 1.45 -6.70
N GLU A 80 -13.94 0.61 -6.02
CA GLU A 80 -14.74 1.04 -4.86
C GLU A 80 -13.86 1.45 -3.67
N TYR A 81 -12.78 0.71 -3.42
CA TYR A 81 -11.88 0.97 -2.29
C TYR A 81 -10.83 2.04 -2.59
N ASP A 82 -10.41 2.20 -3.84
CA ASP A 82 -9.48 3.26 -4.26
C ASP A 82 -10.10 4.65 -4.10
N THR A 83 -11.41 4.78 -4.34
CA THR A 83 -12.13 6.06 -4.22
C THR A 83 -12.29 6.54 -2.78
N LYS A 84 -12.45 5.63 -1.80
CA LYS A 84 -12.75 6.00 -0.40
C LYS A 84 -11.57 6.60 0.35
N VAL A 85 -10.33 6.33 -0.09
CA VAL A 85 -9.11 6.85 0.55
C VAL A 85 -8.72 8.22 -0.04
N VAL A 86 -9.21 8.56 -1.23
CA VAL A 86 -8.90 9.80 -1.95
C VAL A 86 -10.03 10.83 -1.79
N GLU A 87 -10.63 10.97 -0.61
CA GLU A 87 -11.17 12.28 -0.25
C GLU A 87 -9.96 13.24 -0.18
N SER A 88 -9.98 14.27 -1.04
CA SER A 88 -8.85 15.19 -1.21
C SER A 88 -8.29 15.60 0.14
N ALA A 89 -6.99 15.41 0.35
CA ALA A 89 -6.30 15.85 1.57
C ALA A 89 -6.58 17.34 1.88
N VAL A 90 -6.88 18.15 0.86
CA VAL A 90 -7.32 19.54 1.00
C VAL A 90 -8.70 19.63 1.63
N GLN A 91 -9.67 18.84 1.15
CA GLN A 91 -11.04 18.82 1.70
C GLN A 91 -11.06 18.31 3.15
N LEU A 92 -10.35 17.23 3.43
CA LEU A 92 -10.20 16.69 4.79
C LEU A 92 -9.56 17.72 5.73
N ARG A 93 -8.52 18.41 5.27
CA ARG A 93 -7.90 19.50 6.03
C ARG A 93 -8.89 20.63 6.31
N THR A 94 -9.61 21.10 5.30
CA THR A 94 -10.63 22.14 5.49
C THR A 94 -11.71 21.70 6.47
N TYR A 95 -12.19 20.46 6.37
CA TYR A 95 -13.18 19.90 7.29
C TYR A 95 -12.66 19.84 8.73
N ILE A 96 -11.44 19.33 8.93
CA ILE A 96 -10.81 19.23 10.26
C ILE A 96 -10.60 20.63 10.86
N THR A 97 -10.09 21.60 10.07
CA THR A 97 -9.91 22.99 10.54
C THR A 97 -11.23 23.59 11.00
N ASN A 98 -12.30 23.46 10.20
CA ASN A 98 -13.62 23.96 10.56
C ASN A 98 -14.15 23.26 11.82
N LYS A 99 -13.94 21.95 11.94
CA LYS A 99 -14.37 21.20 13.12
C LYS A 99 -13.63 21.64 14.37
N LEU A 100 -12.30 21.77 14.33
CA LEU A 100 -11.50 22.25 15.46
C LEU A 100 -11.84 23.69 15.84
N LEU A 101 -12.18 24.55 14.88
CA LEU A 101 -12.64 25.90 15.14
C LEU A 101 -13.93 25.90 15.98
N LEU A 102 -14.89 25.02 15.68
CA LEU A 102 -16.10 24.86 16.48
C LEU A 102 -15.79 24.32 17.89
N GLU A 103 -14.92 23.32 18.00
CA GLU A 103 -14.51 22.75 19.29
C GLU A 103 -13.72 23.74 20.17
N SER A 104 -13.08 24.77 19.58
CA SER A 104 -12.41 25.83 20.35
C SER A 104 -13.38 26.67 21.21
N ALA A 105 -14.67 26.70 20.85
CA ALA A 105 -15.71 27.37 21.62
C ALA A 105 -16.36 26.47 22.69
N HIS A 106 -15.98 25.19 22.79
CA HIS A 106 -16.58 24.21 23.70
C HIS A 106 -16.54 24.66 25.18
N SER A 107 -17.49 24.27 26.02
CA SER A 107 -17.57 24.72 27.42
C SER A 107 -16.37 24.29 28.28
N ASP A 108 -15.91 23.05 28.09
CA ASP A 108 -14.73 22.51 28.79
C ASP A 108 -13.42 23.19 28.33
N PRO A 109 -12.66 23.83 29.23
CA PRO A 109 -11.38 24.46 28.91
C PRO A 109 -10.32 23.49 28.38
N ARG A 110 -10.35 22.20 28.75
CA ARG A 110 -9.36 21.21 28.28
C ARG A 110 -9.49 20.96 26.79
N ILE A 111 -10.73 20.76 26.33
CA ILE A 111 -11.06 20.55 24.92
C ILE A 111 -10.72 21.81 24.12
N ARG A 112 -11.07 22.99 24.63
CA ARG A 112 -10.75 24.28 24.00
C ARG A 112 -9.24 24.46 23.80
N ILE A 113 -8.43 24.24 24.83
CA ILE A 113 -6.96 24.37 24.72
C ILE A 113 -6.40 23.36 23.73
N LYS A 114 -6.90 22.11 23.74
CA LYS A 114 -6.43 21.08 22.81
C LYS A 114 -6.78 21.40 21.36
N ALA A 115 -7.98 21.89 21.10
CA ALA A 115 -8.40 22.33 19.78
C ALA A 115 -7.52 23.48 19.25
N LEU A 116 -7.20 24.46 20.10
CA LEU A 116 -6.30 25.57 19.75
C LEU A 116 -4.86 25.12 19.52
N GLU A 117 -4.35 24.16 20.30
CA GLU A 117 -3.04 23.55 20.09
C GLU A 117 -2.98 22.84 18.73
N LEU A 118 -3.97 21.99 18.43
CA LEU A 118 -4.04 21.25 17.18
C LEU A 118 -4.20 22.19 15.98
N LEU A 119 -4.99 23.26 16.09
CA LEU A 119 -5.09 24.30 15.05
C LEU A 119 -3.75 24.95 14.75
N GLY A 120 -2.94 25.25 15.77
CA GLY A 120 -1.61 25.84 15.56
C GLY A 120 -0.57 24.86 15.01
N LYS A 121 -0.79 23.54 15.19
CA LYS A 121 0.06 22.46 14.65
C LYS A 121 -0.25 22.11 13.20
N ILE A 122 -1.42 22.46 12.69
CA ILE A 122 -1.75 22.28 11.27
C ILE A 122 -0.73 23.08 10.43
N SER A 123 -0.22 22.44 9.37
CA SER A 123 0.93 22.90 8.58
C SER A 123 0.76 24.28 7.95
N ASP A 124 -0.48 24.76 7.76
CA ASP A 124 -0.76 26.04 7.11
C ASP A 124 -0.50 27.25 8.03
N VAL A 125 -0.51 27.08 9.35
CA VAL A 125 -0.27 28.18 10.32
C VAL A 125 1.07 28.03 11.04
N GLY A 126 1.49 26.80 11.36
CA GLY A 126 2.86 26.49 11.81
C GLY A 126 3.34 27.27 13.03
N LEU A 127 2.46 27.59 13.99
CA LEU A 127 2.80 28.38 15.19
C LEU A 127 3.62 27.58 16.21
N PHE A 128 3.55 26.26 16.14
CA PHE A 128 4.31 25.36 16.99
C PHE A 128 5.46 24.75 16.20
N THR A 129 6.64 24.75 16.80
CA THR A 129 7.82 24.04 16.28
C THR A 129 8.12 22.87 17.20
N GLU A 130 8.16 21.67 16.63
CA GLU A 130 8.55 20.46 17.36
C GLU A 130 10.05 20.22 17.15
N LYS A 131 10.81 20.14 18.26
CA LYS A 131 12.23 19.82 18.20
C LYS A 131 12.40 18.31 17.99
N ALA A 132 12.64 17.88 16.76
CA ALA A 132 13.03 16.52 16.47
C ALA A 132 14.57 16.41 16.42
N GLU A 133 15.17 15.67 17.36
CA GLU A 133 16.60 15.34 17.32
C GLU A 133 16.80 14.02 16.57
N ILE A 134 17.20 14.11 15.29
CA ILE A 134 17.54 12.93 14.50
C ILE A 134 19.03 12.61 14.73
N THR A 135 19.31 11.53 15.46
CA THR A 135 20.68 11.07 15.67
C THR A 135 21.07 10.08 14.57
N LEU A 136 21.81 10.57 13.57
CA LEU A 136 22.35 9.72 12.50
C LEU A 136 23.62 9.01 12.99
N ARG A 137 23.50 7.73 13.35
CA ARG A 137 24.66 6.89 13.70
C ARG A 137 25.28 6.32 12.43
N HIS A 138 26.29 7.00 11.88
CA HIS A 138 27.15 6.41 10.86
C HIS A 138 28.07 5.37 11.51
N ARG A 139 27.95 4.12 11.08
CA ARG A 139 28.95 3.10 11.41
C ARG A 139 30.15 3.29 10.46
N PRO A 140 31.40 3.32 10.98
CA PRO A 140 32.59 3.40 10.13
C PRO A 140 32.72 2.15 9.26
N THR A 141 33.32 2.31 8.06
CA THR A 141 33.44 1.23 7.07
C THR A 141 34.20 0.01 7.60
N GLU A 142 35.20 0.22 8.47
CA GLU A 142 35.98 -0.88 9.08
C GLU A 142 35.10 -1.79 9.94
N GLU A 143 34.14 -1.23 10.69
CA GLU A 143 33.18 -2.00 11.49
C GLU A 143 32.25 -2.81 10.59
N LEU A 144 31.80 -2.21 9.47
CA LEU A 144 30.94 -2.88 8.49
C LEU A 144 31.66 -4.04 7.79
N GLU A 145 32.93 -3.86 7.41
CA GLU A 145 33.74 -4.93 6.82
C GLU A 145 33.99 -6.08 7.79
N GLN A 146 34.26 -5.77 9.06
CA GLN A 146 34.45 -6.80 10.08
C GLN A 146 33.16 -7.57 10.35
N MET A 147 32.02 -6.88 10.46
CA MET A 147 30.71 -7.53 10.54
C MET A 147 30.42 -8.37 9.30
N LEU A 148 30.74 -7.89 8.10
CA LEU A 148 30.50 -8.63 6.86
C LEU A 148 31.36 -9.89 6.80
N ARG A 149 32.64 -9.80 7.17
CA ARG A 149 33.54 -10.97 7.26
C ARG A 149 33.04 -11.99 8.26
N GLU A 150 32.61 -11.55 9.44
CA GLU A 150 32.06 -12.43 10.47
C GLU A 150 30.73 -13.07 10.04
N ARG A 151 29.88 -12.35 9.30
CA ARG A 151 28.64 -12.90 8.74
C ARG A 151 28.92 -13.89 7.62
N LEU A 152 29.87 -13.58 6.73
CA LEU A 152 30.24 -14.45 5.61
C LEU A 152 30.90 -15.75 6.10
N SER A 153 31.76 -15.67 7.12
CA SER A 153 32.39 -16.86 7.72
C SER A 153 31.34 -17.78 8.35
N LYS A 154 30.38 -17.23 9.11
CA LYS A 154 29.28 -18.00 9.70
C LYS A 154 28.37 -18.67 8.66
N VAL A 155 28.12 -18.00 7.53
CA VAL A 155 27.33 -18.56 6.41
C VAL A 155 28.09 -19.68 5.69
N ILE A 156 29.40 -19.54 5.51
CA ILE A 156 30.26 -20.57 4.89
C ILE A 156 30.39 -21.80 5.80
N GLU A 157 30.40 -21.61 7.12
CA GLU A 157 30.45 -22.68 8.13
C GLU A 157 29.11 -23.41 8.30
N GLY A 158 28.05 -23.03 7.56
CA GLY A 158 26.80 -23.78 7.47
C GLY A 158 25.83 -23.57 8.64
N GLU A 159 26.06 -22.58 9.50
CA GLU A 159 25.05 -22.19 10.49
C GLU A 159 23.96 -21.35 9.82
N HIS A 160 22.77 -21.94 9.67
CA HIS A 160 21.55 -21.22 9.29
C HIS A 160 21.23 -20.17 10.35
N MET A 161 21.68 -18.94 10.10
CA MET A 161 21.39 -17.81 10.98
C MET A 161 20.02 -17.26 10.64
N THR A 162 19.06 -17.41 11.56
CA THR A 162 17.84 -16.62 11.54
C THR A 162 18.23 -15.15 11.61
N MET A 163 17.87 -14.38 10.58
CA MET A 163 18.11 -12.94 10.55
C MET A 163 17.48 -12.32 11.81
N PRO A 164 18.16 -11.41 12.53
CA PRO A 164 17.45 -10.56 13.47
C PRO A 164 16.40 -9.81 12.64
N SER A 165 15.13 -9.97 13.00
CA SER A 165 14.03 -9.22 12.38
C SER A 165 14.44 -7.75 12.31
N SER A 166 14.25 -7.12 11.15
CA SER A 166 14.35 -5.67 10.99
C SER A 166 13.73 -4.99 12.21
N PRO A 167 14.27 -3.83 12.67
CA PRO A 167 13.67 -3.12 13.79
C PRO A 167 12.20 -2.97 13.48
N THR A 168 11.37 -3.67 14.26
CA THR A 168 9.92 -3.56 14.15
C THR A 168 9.64 -2.09 14.37
N HIS A 169 9.25 -1.37 13.30
CA HIS A 169 8.52 -0.14 13.50
C HIS A 169 7.36 -0.53 14.40
N ARG A 170 7.40 -0.09 15.67
CA ARG A 170 6.21 -0.14 16.50
C ARG A 170 5.21 0.72 15.76
N ASN A 171 4.38 0.09 14.94
CA ASN A 171 3.10 0.62 14.58
C ASN A 171 2.31 0.56 15.87
N GLU A 172 2.46 1.59 16.71
CA GLU A 172 1.56 1.82 17.82
C GLU A 172 0.19 2.04 17.18
N THR A 173 -0.59 0.97 17.14
CA THR A 173 -2.02 1.09 16.88
C THR A 173 -2.62 1.89 18.03
N ILE A 174 -3.54 2.79 17.69
CA ILE A 174 -4.16 3.78 18.60
C ILE A 174 -4.73 3.14 19.88
N ASP A 175 -5.01 1.84 19.86
CA ASP A 175 -5.55 1.07 20.99
C ASP A 175 -4.58 0.91 22.19
N ASP A 176 -3.26 0.95 21.97
CA ASP A 176 -2.27 0.77 23.06
C ASP A 176 -2.15 1.98 23.99
N VAL A 177 -2.64 3.16 23.57
CA VAL A 177 -2.62 4.39 24.37
C VAL A 177 -3.75 4.39 25.43
N PHE A 178 -4.79 3.56 25.27
CA PHE A 178 -5.97 3.54 26.13
C PHE A 178 -6.01 2.38 27.14
N ALA A 179 -5.01 1.51 27.16
CA ALA A 179 -4.87 0.49 28.20
C ALA A 179 -4.47 1.15 29.54
N THR A 180 -5.48 1.55 30.31
CA THR A 180 -5.32 2.05 31.67
C THR A 180 -4.72 0.94 32.54
N PRO A 181 -3.64 1.16 33.31
CA PRO A 181 -3.20 0.17 34.29
C PRO A 181 -4.25 0.09 35.40
N ALA A 182 -4.85 -1.08 35.56
CA ALA A 182 -5.70 -1.40 36.70
C ALA A 182 -4.87 -1.28 37.98
N GLN A 183 -5.29 -0.35 38.86
CA GLN A 183 -5.04 -0.44 40.30
C GLN A 183 -6.17 -1.25 40.93
#